data_AF-D9XJ69-F1
#
_entry.id   AF-D9XJ69-F1
#
_cell.length_a   1.000
_cell.length_b   1.000
_cell.length_c   1.000
_cell.angle_alpha   90.00
_cell.angle_beta   90.00
_cell.angle_gamma   90.00
#
_symmetry.space_group_name_H-M   'P 1'
#
loop_
_entity.id
_entity.type
_entity.pdbx_description
1 polymer ?
#
loop_
_entity_poly.entity_id
_entity_poly.type
_entity_poly.pdbx_seq_one_letter_code
_entity_poly.pdbx_strand_id
1 'polypeptide(L)'
;MVVAVRDDVAVSLRYFNQTGWTAIFHGTDTEIGRMVRVEGWDQATGTALVVDSKRGALRPVTDYEDFSHLEKAEHVVAAVPGGGWRVHWADEGPGGTPLTEQVLAWLITSQGRSTAIMVDAHGHVEDADGADAFIPPGEERMDRIGPARRRWWVWGPGRWVDRPASLDRCRAC
;
A
#
# COMPACT_ATOMS: atom_id res chain seq x y z
N MET A 1 -8.76 -16.16 29.28
CA MET A 1 -7.90 -15.09 28.74
C MET A 1 -7.81 -15.34 27.24
N VAL A 2 -8.69 -14.70 26.48
CA VAL A 2 -8.77 -14.86 25.02
C VAL A 2 -7.85 -13.80 24.44
N VAL A 3 -6.75 -14.24 23.80
CA VAL A 3 -5.91 -13.37 22.99
C VAL A 3 -6.66 -13.18 21.68
N ALA A 4 -7.31 -12.03 21.52
CA ALA A 4 -7.81 -11.59 20.23
C ALA A 4 -6.58 -11.29 19.36
N VAL A 5 -6.27 -12.20 18.43
CA VAL A 5 -5.41 -11.89 17.29
C VAL A 5 -6.22 -10.91 16.46
N ARG A 6 -5.89 -9.62 16.57
CA ARG A 6 -6.36 -8.62 15.63
C ARG A 6 -5.66 -8.92 14.30
N ASP A 7 -6.44 -9.17 13.27
CA ASP A 7 -5.97 -9.06 11.89
C ASP A 7 -5.58 -7.60 11.67
N ASP A 8 -4.31 -7.29 11.93
CA ASP A 8 -3.70 -6.04 11.53
C ASP A 8 -3.72 -6.00 10.01
N VAL A 9 -4.58 -5.15 9.46
CA VAL A 9 -4.46 -4.64 8.09
C VAL A 9 -3.27 -3.67 8.07
N ALA A 10 -2.10 -4.16 8.43
CA ALA A 10 -0.84 -3.55 8.03
C ALA A 10 -0.78 -3.70 6.52
N VAL A 11 -0.52 -2.61 5.78
CA VAL A 11 0.00 -2.81 4.43
C VAL A 11 1.36 -3.44 4.62
N SER A 12 1.36 -4.76 4.51
CA SER A 12 2.60 -5.50 4.45
C SER A 12 3.31 -5.00 3.19
N LEU A 13 4.36 -4.20 3.36
CA LEU A 13 5.37 -3.94 2.33
C LEU A 13 5.89 -5.26 1.69
N ARG A 14 5.54 -6.41 2.27
CA ARG A 14 5.69 -7.77 1.74
C ARG A 14 4.92 -8.05 0.43
N TYR A 15 3.86 -7.33 0.09
CA TYR A 15 3.08 -7.59 -1.13
C TYR A 15 3.65 -6.97 -2.41
N PHE A 16 4.63 -6.07 -2.31
CA PHE A 16 5.30 -5.53 -3.49
C PHE A 16 6.29 -6.54 -4.05
N ASN A 17 6.00 -7.06 -5.23
CA ASN A 17 6.94 -7.91 -5.96
C ASN A 17 7.17 -7.41 -7.38
N GLN A 18 8.33 -7.74 -7.96
CA GLN A 18 8.72 -7.23 -9.28
C GLN A 18 7.81 -7.73 -10.40
N THR A 19 7.13 -8.86 -10.22
CA THR A 19 6.32 -9.49 -11.25
C THR A 19 4.86 -9.03 -11.23
N GLY A 20 4.38 -8.47 -10.11
CA GLY A 20 2.97 -8.20 -9.87
C GLY A 20 2.12 -9.45 -9.62
N TRP A 21 2.72 -10.58 -9.20
CA TRP A 21 2.00 -11.85 -9.01
C TRP A 21 2.44 -12.59 -7.74
N THR A 22 1.48 -13.16 -7.04
CA THR A 22 1.69 -14.05 -5.89
C THR A 22 1.07 -15.40 -6.22
N ALA A 23 1.78 -16.47 -5.89
CA ALA A 23 1.27 -17.83 -5.97
C ALA A 23 0.60 -18.21 -4.66
N ILE A 24 -0.64 -18.69 -4.77
CA ILE A 24 -1.44 -19.19 -3.65
C ILE A 24 -1.36 -20.71 -3.67
N PHE A 25 -1.06 -21.29 -2.51
CA PHE A 25 -1.09 -22.73 -2.31
C PHE A 25 -2.11 -23.08 -1.22
N HIS A 26 -2.86 -24.15 -1.44
CA HIS A 26 -3.84 -24.66 -0.49
C HIS A 26 -3.15 -25.05 0.82
N GLY A 27 -3.57 -24.42 1.92
CA GLY A 27 -3.33 -24.97 3.25
C GLY A 27 -4.33 -26.08 3.51
N THR A 28 -3.90 -27.19 4.09
CA THR A 28 -4.85 -28.13 4.69
C THR A 28 -5.64 -27.40 5.79
N ASP A 29 -6.85 -27.88 6.10
CA ASP A 29 -7.95 -27.21 6.84
C ASP A 29 -7.64 -26.52 8.19
N THR A 30 -6.39 -26.47 8.65
CA THR A 30 -5.97 -25.72 9.85
C THR A 30 -4.72 -24.84 9.66
N GLU A 31 -4.19 -24.69 8.45
CA GLU A 31 -3.11 -23.74 8.15
C GLU A 31 -3.58 -22.72 7.11
N ILE A 32 -3.39 -21.44 7.42
CA ILE A 32 -3.56 -20.34 6.47
C ILE A 32 -2.71 -20.67 5.23
N GLY A 33 -3.33 -20.78 4.06
CA GLY A 33 -2.64 -21.13 2.81
C GLY A 33 -1.37 -20.30 2.61
N ARG A 34 -0.30 -20.92 2.11
CA ARG A 34 0.97 -20.20 1.92
C ARG A 34 0.86 -19.29 0.70
N MET A 35 1.24 -18.03 0.88
CA MET A 35 1.39 -17.04 -0.19
C MET A 35 2.87 -16.88 -0.50
N VAL A 36 3.28 -17.17 -1.73
CA VAL A 36 4.68 -17.06 -2.15
C VAL A 36 4.81 -16.11 -3.32
N ARG A 37 5.78 -15.21 -3.26
CA ARG A 37 6.12 -14.30 -4.34
C ARG A 37 6.53 -15.07 -5.61
N VAL A 38 6.00 -14.66 -6.76
CA VAL A 38 6.52 -15.11 -8.05
C VAL A 38 7.77 -14.30 -8.38
N GLU A 39 8.89 -14.97 -8.59
CA GLU A 39 10.18 -14.34 -8.92
C GLU A 39 10.39 -14.17 -10.43
N GLY A 40 9.68 -14.95 -11.24
CA GLY A 40 9.84 -14.87 -12.68
C GLY A 40 8.93 -15.83 -13.43
N TRP A 41 9.20 -15.94 -14.72
CA TRP A 41 8.44 -16.76 -15.66
C TRP A 41 9.38 -17.62 -16.47
N ASP A 42 9.11 -18.91 -16.54
CA ASP A 42 9.77 -19.81 -17.47
C ASP A 42 9.42 -19.38 -18.90
N GLN A 43 10.44 -19.05 -19.70
CA GLN A 43 10.25 -18.45 -21.03
C GLN A 43 9.72 -19.45 -22.06
N ALA A 44 9.93 -20.75 -21.84
CA ALA A 44 9.52 -21.79 -22.78
C ALA A 44 8.06 -22.20 -22.58
N THR A 45 7.62 -22.30 -21.32
CA THR A 45 6.31 -22.78 -20.93
C THR A 45 5.35 -21.67 -20.52
N GLY A 46 5.86 -20.49 -20.16
CA GLY A 46 5.06 -19.41 -19.59
C GLY A 46 4.62 -19.67 -18.15
N THR A 47 5.23 -20.64 -17.46
CA THR A 47 4.87 -21.00 -16.08
C THR A 47 5.52 -20.06 -15.07
N ALA A 48 4.77 -19.64 -14.05
CA ALA A 48 5.30 -18.84 -12.96
C ALA A 48 6.33 -19.64 -12.13
N LEU A 49 7.40 -18.96 -11.72
CA LEU A 49 8.50 -19.53 -10.93
C LEU A 49 8.52 -18.93 -9.53
N VAL A 50 8.69 -19.80 -8.52
CA VAL A 50 8.87 -19.42 -7.11
C VAL A 50 10.20 -19.95 -6.59
N VAL A 51 10.73 -19.33 -5.53
CA VAL A 51 11.96 -19.83 -4.87
C VAL A 51 11.65 -21.06 -4.03
N ASP A 52 12.32 -22.17 -4.32
CA ASP A 52 12.47 -23.29 -3.38
C ASP A 52 13.64 -22.97 -2.44
N SER A 53 13.34 -22.41 -1.26
CA SER A 53 14.37 -21.99 -0.30
C SER A 53 15.21 -23.13 0.25
N LYS A 54 14.67 -24.37 0.27
CA LYS A 54 15.42 -25.55 0.73
C LYS A 54 16.47 -25.97 -0.28
N ARG A 55 16.18 -25.79 -1.57
CA ARG A 55 17.08 -26.18 -2.67
C ARG A 55 17.89 -25.00 -3.22
N GLY A 56 17.52 -23.77 -2.90
CA GLY A 56 18.14 -22.57 -3.43
C GLY A 56 17.95 -22.42 -4.94
N ALA A 57 16.79 -22.84 -5.47
CA ALA A 57 16.52 -22.85 -6.91
C ALA A 57 15.12 -22.32 -7.24
N LEU A 58 14.95 -21.79 -8.45
CA LEU A 58 13.63 -21.47 -8.99
C LEU A 58 12.92 -22.75 -9.42
N ARG A 59 11.64 -22.87 -9.07
CA ARG A 59 10.80 -23.99 -9.48
C ARG A 59 9.46 -23.50 -10.02
N PRO A 60 8.90 -24.19 -11.04
CA PRO A 60 7.55 -23.95 -11.52
C PRO A 60 6.53 -24.12 -10.39
N VAL A 61 5.53 -23.23 -10.33
CA VAL A 61 4.42 -23.37 -9.37
C VAL A 61 3.62 -24.66 -9.60
N THR A 62 3.56 -25.14 -10.85
CA THR A 62 2.88 -26.39 -11.23
C THR A 62 3.55 -27.65 -10.72
N ASP A 63 4.80 -27.57 -10.25
CA ASP A 63 5.50 -28.69 -9.63
C ASP A 63 5.00 -29.01 -8.22
N TYR A 64 4.18 -28.13 -7.64
CA TYR A 64 3.67 -28.24 -6.29
C TYR A 64 2.22 -28.71 -6.34
N GLU A 65 1.93 -29.87 -5.73
CA GLU A 65 0.58 -30.44 -5.69
C GLU A 65 -0.42 -29.55 -4.96
N ASP A 66 0.05 -28.73 -4.01
CA ASP A 66 -0.75 -27.77 -3.26
C ASP A 66 -0.97 -26.45 -4.00
N PHE A 67 -0.42 -26.26 -5.21
CA PHE A 67 -0.63 -25.02 -5.96
C PHE A 67 -2.10 -24.85 -6.33
N SER A 68 -2.65 -23.69 -5.99
CA SER A 68 -4.03 -23.33 -6.26
C SER A 68 -4.15 -22.46 -7.51
N HIS A 69 -3.64 -21.24 -7.44
CA HIS A 69 -3.75 -20.24 -8.50
C HIS A 69 -2.77 -19.09 -8.28
N LEU A 70 -2.70 -18.20 -9.27
CA LEU A 70 -2.00 -16.92 -9.14
C LEU A 70 -2.99 -15.80 -8.82
N GLU A 71 -2.62 -14.95 -7.88
CA GLU A 71 -3.30 -13.69 -7.62
C GLU A 71 -2.42 -12.52 -8.05
N LYS A 72 -3.06 -11.44 -8.52
CA LYS A 72 -2.34 -10.20 -8.82
C LYS A 72 -1.85 -9.59 -7.51
N ALA A 73 -0.55 -9.41 -7.43
CA ALA A 73 0.06 -8.60 -6.40
C ALA A 73 0.20 -7.16 -6.90
N GLU A 74 0.06 -6.20 -5.99
CA GLU A 74 0.42 -4.84 -6.31
C GLU A 74 1.93 -4.71 -6.43
N HIS A 75 2.40 -3.95 -7.41
CA HIS A 75 3.79 -3.53 -7.49
C HIS A 75 3.87 -2.01 -7.52
N VAL A 76 4.92 -1.46 -6.90
CA VAL A 76 5.24 -0.05 -6.96
C VAL A 76 5.75 0.27 -8.36
N VAL A 77 5.09 1.19 -9.06
CA VAL A 77 5.50 1.68 -10.39
C VAL A 77 6.25 3.00 -10.30
N ALA A 78 6.06 3.76 -9.23
CA ALA A 78 6.78 5.00 -8.98
C ALA A 78 6.81 5.35 -7.49
N ALA A 79 7.85 6.09 -7.09
CA ALA A 79 7.89 6.81 -5.83
C ALA A 79 7.90 8.30 -6.13
N VAL A 80 6.93 9.04 -5.61
CA VAL A 80 6.79 10.49 -5.78
C VAL A 80 7.21 11.18 -4.48
N PRO A 81 8.04 12.23 -4.49
CA PRO A 81 8.39 12.95 -3.27
C PRO A 81 7.16 13.45 -2.52
N GLY A 82 7.20 13.37 -1.19
CA GLY A 82 6.08 13.74 -0.32
C GLY A 82 5.69 15.21 -0.42
N GLY A 83 6.61 16.08 -0.86
CA GLY A 83 6.28 17.42 -1.33
C GLY A 83 5.76 18.37 -0.25
N GLY A 84 6.09 18.12 1.02
CA GLY A 84 5.64 18.93 2.16
C GLY A 84 4.27 18.54 2.73
N TRP A 85 3.67 17.47 2.22
CA TRP A 85 2.49 16.87 2.85
C TRP A 85 2.82 16.32 4.24
N ARG A 86 1.82 16.33 5.11
CA ARG A 86 1.90 15.76 6.45
C ARG A 86 0.72 14.84 6.70
N VAL A 87 0.93 13.89 7.59
CA VAL A 87 -0.09 12.95 8.05
C VAL A 87 -0.39 13.26 9.50
N HIS A 88 -1.66 13.12 9.87
CA HIS A 88 -2.14 13.41 11.20
C HIS A 88 -2.90 12.22 11.76
N TRP A 89 -2.59 11.91 13.02
CA TRP A 89 -3.31 10.97 13.86
C TRP A 89 -3.77 11.68 15.13
N ALA A 90 -4.98 11.39 15.58
CA ALA A 90 -5.58 12.02 16.74
C ALA A 90 -5.03 11.47 18.07
N ASP A 91 -4.55 10.22 18.08
CA ASP A 91 -4.25 9.48 19.31
C ASP A 91 -2.97 8.62 19.27
N GLU A 92 -2.18 8.66 18.19
CA GLU A 92 -0.95 7.84 18.07
C GLU A 92 0.32 8.49 18.64
N GLY A 93 0.23 9.73 19.12
CA GLY A 93 1.35 10.43 19.76
C GLY A 93 1.60 9.99 21.20
N PRO A 94 2.72 10.41 21.81
CA PRO A 94 3.08 10.05 23.19
C PRO A 94 1.96 10.37 24.17
N GLY A 95 1.54 9.36 24.94
CA GLY A 95 0.44 9.49 25.89
C GLY A 95 -0.95 9.62 25.27
N GLY A 96 -1.15 9.15 24.03
CA GLY A 96 -2.43 9.21 23.33
C GLY A 96 -2.75 10.60 22.77
N THR A 97 -1.70 11.39 22.51
CA THR A 97 -1.85 12.77 22.02
C THR A 97 -1.85 12.81 20.49
N PRO A 98 -2.36 13.87 19.86
CA PRO A 98 -2.29 13.96 18.41
C PRO A 98 -0.85 14.01 17.90
N LEU A 99 -0.56 13.25 16.85
CA LEU A 99 0.73 13.16 16.19
C LEU A 99 0.62 13.70 14.77
N THR A 100 1.64 14.43 14.32
CA THR A 100 1.72 14.88 12.93
C THR A 100 3.11 14.68 12.41
N GLU A 101 3.22 13.94 11.32
CA GLU A 101 4.50 13.57 10.72
C GLU A 101 4.57 13.99 9.25
N GLN A 102 5.78 14.03 8.70
CA GLN A 102 6.00 14.45 7.31
C GLN A 102 5.91 13.26 6.37
N VAL A 103 5.13 13.40 5.29
CA VAL A 103 5.18 12.47 4.17
C VAL A 103 6.52 12.62 3.47
N LEU A 104 7.30 11.55 3.44
CA LEU A 104 8.57 11.51 2.72
C LEU A 104 8.35 11.23 1.25
N ALA A 105 7.47 10.26 0.95
CA ALA A 105 7.15 9.86 -0.41
C ALA A 105 5.75 9.26 -0.50
N TRP A 106 5.23 9.21 -1.72
CA TRP A 106 4.03 8.49 -2.11
C TRP A 106 4.45 7.32 -2.99
N LEU A 107 4.11 6.10 -2.60
CA LEU A 107 4.23 4.93 -3.45
C LEU A 107 3.02 4.87 -4.35
N ILE A 108 3.26 4.91 -5.66
CA ILE A 108 2.22 4.72 -6.67
C ILE A 108 2.25 3.26 -7.08
N THR A 109 1.12 2.57 -6.93
CA THR A 109 1.00 1.18 -7.32
C THR A 109 0.48 1.07 -8.76
N SER A 110 0.73 -0.08 -9.39
CA SER A 110 0.24 -0.38 -10.75
C SER A 110 -1.28 -0.25 -10.94
N GLN A 111 -2.04 -0.25 -9.86
CA GLN A 111 -3.50 -0.04 -9.87
C GLN A 111 -3.91 1.43 -9.72
N GLY A 112 -2.94 2.34 -9.68
CA GLY A 112 -3.17 3.78 -9.50
C GLY A 112 -3.47 4.18 -8.05
N ARG A 113 -3.28 3.29 -7.07
CA ARG A 113 -3.35 3.64 -5.65
C ARG A 113 -2.09 4.40 -5.24
N SER A 114 -2.23 5.36 -4.34
CA SER A 114 -1.13 6.06 -3.71
C SER A 114 -1.12 5.77 -2.21
N THR A 115 -0.01 5.21 -1.70
CA THR A 115 0.22 5.00 -0.27
C THR A 115 1.31 5.95 0.19
N ALA A 116 1.07 6.73 1.24
CA ALA A 116 2.08 7.61 1.81
C ALA A 116 3.04 6.83 2.69
N ILE A 117 4.31 7.23 2.65
CA ILE A 117 5.40 6.68 3.45
C ILE A 117 5.96 7.77 4.34
N MET A 118 6.09 7.41 5.61
CA MET A 118 6.49 8.24 6.73
C MET A 118 7.77 7.69 7.34
N VAL A 119 8.45 8.53 8.12
CA VAL A 119 9.46 8.07 9.06
C VAL A 119 9.13 8.62 10.43
N ASP A 120 9.04 7.72 11.41
CA ASP A 120 8.78 8.08 12.79
C ASP A 120 9.99 8.78 13.43
N ALA A 121 9.81 9.28 14.66
CA ALA A 121 10.88 9.92 15.42
C ALA A 121 12.08 8.99 15.74
N HIS A 122 11.93 7.68 15.57
CA HIS A 122 12.96 6.67 15.80
C HIS A 122 13.68 6.24 14.51
N GLY A 123 13.26 6.74 13.35
CA GLY A 123 13.84 6.40 12.06
C GLY A 123 13.22 5.16 11.41
N HIS A 124 12.11 4.64 11.92
CA HIS A 124 11.37 3.55 11.28
C HIS A 124 10.52 4.07 10.13
N VAL A 125 10.53 3.34 9.03
CA VAL A 125 9.71 3.64 7.86
C VAL A 125 8.38 2.92 8.01
N GLU A 126 7.30 3.69 7.98
CA GLU A 126 5.93 3.18 8.07
C GLU A 126 5.05 3.77 6.96
N ASP A 127 3.96 3.08 6.64
CA ASP A 127 2.92 3.65 5.80
C ASP A 127 1.92 4.48 6.63
N ALA A 128 1.03 5.19 5.95
CA ALA A 128 0.01 6.04 6.57
C ALA A 128 -1.42 5.58 6.27
N ASP A 129 -1.64 4.29 6.03
CA ASP A 129 -2.99 3.78 5.70
C ASP A 129 -3.98 3.91 6.88
N GLY A 130 -3.48 4.05 8.11
CA GLY A 130 -4.26 4.29 9.33
C GLY A 130 -4.53 5.76 9.68
N ALA A 131 -4.04 6.70 8.87
CA ALA A 131 -4.11 8.12 9.21
C ALA A 131 -5.52 8.70 9.24
N ASP A 132 -5.79 9.55 10.23
CA ASP A 132 -7.06 10.29 10.30
C ASP A 132 -7.16 11.37 9.22
N ALA A 133 -6.03 11.99 8.86
CA ALA A 133 -6.02 13.07 7.87
C ALA A 133 -4.66 13.27 7.19
N PHE A 134 -4.71 13.74 5.94
CA PHE A 134 -3.58 14.27 5.19
C PHE A 134 -3.67 15.79 5.11
N ILE A 135 -2.61 16.49 5.53
CA ILE A 135 -2.51 17.94 5.55
C ILE A 135 -1.64 18.40 4.38
N PRO A 136 -2.16 19.23 3.46
CA PRO A 136 -1.39 19.69 2.32
C PRO A 136 -0.29 20.68 2.72
N PRO A 137 0.71 20.88 1.84
CA PRO A 137 1.77 21.86 2.08
C PRO A 137 1.21 23.27 2.24
N GLY A 138 1.70 24.01 3.23
CA GLY A 138 1.29 25.40 3.48
C GLY A 138 -0.05 25.58 4.20
N GLU A 139 -0.81 24.51 4.47
CA GLU A 139 -1.99 24.57 5.35
C GLU A 139 -1.60 24.15 6.78
N GLU A 140 -2.06 24.90 7.79
CA GLU A 140 -2.08 24.40 9.16
C GLU A 140 -3.42 23.73 9.42
N ARG A 141 -3.44 22.61 10.16
CA ARG A 141 -4.71 22.03 10.60
C ARG A 141 -5.34 23.03 11.57
N MET A 142 -6.31 23.78 11.10
CA MET A 142 -7.19 24.54 11.98
C MET A 142 -8.12 23.55 12.67
N ASP A 143 -8.01 23.40 13.99
CA ASP A 143 -9.00 22.72 14.84
C ASP A 143 -10.32 23.53 14.93
N ARG A 144 -10.80 24.10 13.81
CA ARG A 144 -12.01 24.93 13.77
C ARG A 144 -13.22 24.13 13.33
N ILE A 145 -14.11 23.97 14.31
CA ILE A 145 -15.56 23.75 14.20
C ILE A 145 -16.12 24.49 12.98
N GLY A 146 -16.41 23.77 11.89
CA GLY A 146 -17.01 24.29 10.66
C GLY A 146 -17.00 23.24 9.52
N PRO A 147 -17.98 23.24 8.60
CA PRO A 147 -18.16 22.14 7.66
C PRO A 147 -17.00 22.04 6.66
N ALA A 148 -16.28 20.92 6.70
CA ALA A 148 -15.17 20.62 5.81
C ALA A 148 -15.62 20.61 4.34
N ARG A 149 -15.03 21.49 3.52
CA ARG A 149 -15.13 21.39 2.06
C ARG A 149 -14.25 20.22 1.63
N ARG A 150 -14.85 19.13 1.12
CA ARG A 150 -14.10 18.02 0.52
C ARG A 150 -13.39 18.54 -0.73
N ARG A 151 -12.06 18.66 -0.65
CA ARG A 151 -11.17 18.96 -1.78
C ARG A 151 -10.50 17.66 -2.21
N TRP A 152 -10.41 17.45 -3.50
CA TRP A 152 -9.80 16.26 -4.09
C TRP A 152 -8.52 16.66 -4.79
N TRP A 153 -7.42 15.99 -4.46
CA TRP A 153 -6.12 16.27 -5.05
C TRP A 153 -5.75 15.15 -6.02
N VAL A 154 -5.32 15.52 -7.22
CA VAL A 154 -4.90 14.57 -8.25
C VAL A 154 -3.46 14.86 -8.63
N TRP A 155 -2.67 13.81 -8.78
CA TRP A 155 -1.32 13.91 -9.32
C TRP A 155 -1.37 14.19 -10.83
N GLY A 156 -0.96 15.39 -11.23
CA GLY A 156 -0.73 15.77 -12.62
C GLY A 156 0.74 15.63 -13.01
N PRO A 157 1.17 16.14 -14.18
CA PRO A 157 2.57 16.05 -14.63
C PRO A 157 3.51 16.80 -13.68
N GLY A 158 4.05 16.07 -12.70
CA GLY A 158 5.05 16.54 -11.73
C GLY A 158 4.52 17.36 -10.55
N ARG A 159 3.20 17.50 -10.36
CA ARG A 159 2.64 18.26 -9.23
C ARG A 159 1.23 17.82 -8.82
N TRP A 160 0.90 18.02 -7.55
CA TRP A 160 -0.46 17.93 -7.03
C TRP A 160 -1.31 19.13 -7.47
N VAL A 161 -2.54 18.88 -7.92
CA VAL A 161 -3.48 19.91 -8.35
C VAL A 161 -4.81 19.76 -7.62
N ASP A 162 -5.34 20.88 -7.10
CA ASP A 162 -6.67 20.94 -6.49
C ASP A 162 -7.71 20.76 -7.60
N ARG A 163 -8.55 19.74 -7.49
CA ARG A 163 -9.74 19.60 -8.32
C ARG A 163 -10.98 19.91 -7.48
N PRO A 164 -11.68 21.02 -7.76
CA PRO A 164 -12.99 21.25 -7.17
C PRO A 164 -13.97 20.20 -7.71
N ALA A 165 -14.82 19.67 -6.83
CA ALA A 165 -15.84 18.65 -7.12
C ALA A 165 -16.95 19.10 -8.12
N SER A 166 -16.80 20.26 -8.79
CA SER A 166 -17.80 20.85 -9.67
C SER A 166 -17.61 20.55 -11.16
N LEU A 167 -16.59 19.78 -11.56
CA LEU A 167 -16.28 19.52 -12.98
C LEU A 167 -16.89 18.24 -13.58
N ASP A 168 -17.70 17.48 -12.84
CA ASP A 168 -18.43 16.31 -13.38
C ASP A 168 -19.77 16.67 -14.09
N ARG A 169 -20.06 17.96 -14.28
CA ARG A 169 -21.15 18.40 -15.16
C ARG A 169 -20.58 19.19 -16.33
N CYS A 170 -20.12 18.49 -17.36
CA CYS A 170 -20.23 18.89 -18.77
C CYS A 170 -19.50 17.89 -19.68
N ARG A 171 -20.23 16.89 -20.21
CA ARG A 171 -20.17 16.39 -21.60
C ARG A 171 -21.17 15.24 -21.77
N ALA A 172 -22.44 15.62 -21.85
CA ALA A 172 -23.42 14.91 -22.65
C ALA A 172 -23.98 15.96 -23.61
N CYS A 173 -23.48 15.92 -24.85
CA CYS A 173 -24.04 16.44 -26.11
C CYS A 173 -23.04 16.05 -27.20
#